data_AF-A0A1T4N0G5-F1
#
_entry.id   AF-A0A1T4N0G5-F1
#
_cell.length_a   1.000
_cell.length_b   1.000
_cell.length_c   1.000
_cell.angle_alpha   90.00
_cell.angle_beta   90.00
_cell.angle_gamma   90.00
#
_symmetry.space_group_name_H-M   'P 1'
#
loop_
_entity.id
_entity.type
_entity.pdbx_description
1 polymer ?
#
loop_
_entity_poly.entity_id
_entity_poly.type
_entity_poly.pdbx_seq_one_letter_code
_entity_poly.pdbx_strand_id
1 'polypeptide(L)'
;MFGPAFAALLTFAVLLAGATFGVVLRRCLPDHMLDQDAKDVVRLGMGLIATIAALVLSLLISSSNGLYEAQRSELRNIAGDLIFLDDILRLYGDDTRPARLLLRQSIPTMVEHIWSSPDEIDGAPAPLQRNPQAEAAYASIVGLATHSESQSLLKAQALQVVARISQARYQLYERSKARLPSLLIIILVSWMVFLFVSFCLFSPLKHTSTVALAVIALSASTAVFLILELAQPFGGIMRVSEHPLTTALGPL
;
A
#
# COMPACT_ATOMS: atom_id res chain seq x y z
N MET A 1 1.59 -15.16 -0.04
CA MET A 1 2.84 -14.59 -0.60
C MET A 1 3.70 -14.08 0.57
N PHE A 2 5.04 -14.01 0.48
CA PHE A 2 5.87 -13.60 1.63
C PHE A 2 5.59 -12.14 2.04
N GLY A 3 5.39 -11.86 3.33
CA GLY A 3 5.05 -10.52 3.83
C GLY A 3 6.18 -9.48 3.67
N PRO A 4 5.88 -8.18 3.83
CA PRO A 4 6.86 -7.09 3.68
C PRO A 4 8.04 -7.23 4.64
N ALA A 5 7.80 -7.72 5.87
CA ALA A 5 8.84 -8.03 6.84
C ALA A 5 9.81 -9.13 6.36
N PHE A 6 9.30 -10.16 5.69
CA PHE A 6 10.14 -11.21 5.13
C PHE A 6 11.00 -10.67 3.97
N ALA A 7 10.41 -9.87 3.09
CA ALA A 7 11.15 -9.25 1.99
C ALA A 7 12.25 -8.30 2.49
N ALA A 8 11.99 -7.56 3.57
CA ALA A 8 12.99 -6.72 4.23
C ALA A 8 14.13 -7.54 4.83
N LEU A 9 13.81 -8.64 5.53
CA LEU A 9 14.79 -9.55 6.11
C LEU A 9 15.63 -10.24 5.03
N LEU A 10 15.00 -10.65 3.93
CA LEU A 10 15.68 -11.18 2.75
C LEU A 10 16.61 -10.13 2.14
N THR A 11 16.15 -8.89 1.98
CA THR A 11 16.98 -7.79 1.47
C THR A 11 18.20 -7.57 2.37
N PHE A 12 17.99 -7.53 3.69
CA PHE A 12 19.09 -7.40 4.66
C PHE A 12 20.11 -8.55 4.53
N ALA A 13 19.63 -9.79 4.46
CA ALA A 13 20.49 -10.97 4.29
C ALA A 13 21.26 -10.93 2.97
N VAL A 14 20.63 -10.52 1.87
CA VAL A 14 21.24 -10.40 0.55
C VAL A 14 22.29 -9.28 0.52
N LEU A 15 22.07 -8.16 1.20
CA LEU A 15 23.08 -7.10 1.32
C LEU A 15 24.31 -7.56 2.12
N LEU A 16 24.11 -8.32 3.21
CA LEU A 16 25.22 -8.92 3.97
C LEU A 16 25.94 -10.02 3.17
N ALA A 17 25.22 -10.81 2.37
CA ALA A 17 25.80 -11.77 1.45
C ALA A 17 26.63 -11.07 0.38
N GLY A 18 26.16 -9.96 -0.18
CA GLY A 18 26.94 -9.12 -1.10
C GLY A 18 28.21 -8.57 -0.44
N ALA A 19 28.11 -8.08 0.79
CA ALA A 19 29.27 -7.63 1.56
C ALA A 19 30.32 -8.73 1.69
N THR A 20 29.93 -9.88 2.22
CA THR A 20 30.82 -11.03 2.42
C THR A 20 31.41 -11.54 1.10
N PHE A 21 30.62 -11.57 0.03
CA PHE A 21 31.09 -11.89 -1.32
C PHE A 21 32.17 -10.91 -1.78
N GLY A 22 32.00 -9.60 -1.56
CA GLY A 22 33.03 -8.60 -1.85
C GLY A 22 34.36 -8.85 -1.11
N VAL A 23 34.31 -9.33 0.14
CA VAL A 23 35.51 -9.71 0.91
C VAL A 23 36.20 -10.91 0.32
N VAL A 24 35.43 -11.95 -0.03
CA VAL A 24 35.96 -13.17 -0.62
C VAL A 24 36.59 -12.86 -1.98
N LEU A 25 35.90 -12.07 -2.80
CA LEU A 25 36.41 -11.62 -4.09
C LEU A 25 37.73 -10.86 -3.93
N ARG A 26 37.83 -9.97 -2.94
CA ARG A 26 39.08 -9.28 -2.61
C ARG A 26 40.23 -10.23 -2.28
N ARG A 27 39.97 -11.32 -1.56
CA ARG A 27 40.99 -12.33 -1.20
C ARG A 27 41.40 -13.18 -2.40
N CYS A 28 40.51 -13.38 -3.37
CA CYS A 28 40.79 -14.14 -4.59
C CYS A 28 41.45 -13.31 -5.69
N LEU A 29 41.34 -11.98 -5.67
CA LEU A 29 41.95 -11.11 -6.67
C LEU A 29 43.45 -10.91 -6.38
N PRO A 30 44.33 -11.20 -7.36
CA PRO A 30 45.75 -10.89 -7.25
C PRO A 30 46.01 -9.38 -7.18
N ASP A 31 47.02 -8.96 -6.40
CA ASP A 31 47.34 -7.54 -6.14
C ASP A 31 47.60 -6.68 -7.40
N HIS A 32 47.93 -7.32 -8.54
CA HIS A 32 48.21 -6.64 -9.81
C HIS A 32 46.96 -6.25 -10.63
N MET A 33 45.77 -6.81 -10.34
CA MET A 33 44.49 -6.36 -10.96
C MET A 33 43.81 -5.23 -10.16
N LEU A 34 44.38 -4.84 -9.02
CA LEU A 34 43.88 -3.78 -8.14
C LEU A 34 44.69 -2.50 -8.29
N ASP A 35 45.03 -2.15 -9.53
CA ASP A 35 45.73 -0.90 -9.83
C ASP A 35 44.88 0.32 -9.44
N GLN A 36 45.53 1.44 -9.15
CA GLN A 36 44.88 2.63 -8.62
C GLN A 36 43.86 3.21 -9.61
N ASP A 37 44.18 3.19 -10.90
CA ASP A 37 43.28 3.65 -11.98
C ASP A 37 42.01 2.80 -12.08
N ALA A 38 42.12 1.47 -11.96
CA ALA A 38 40.96 0.58 -11.97
C ALA A 38 40.04 0.79 -10.75
N LYS A 39 40.63 1.05 -9.57
CA LYS A 39 39.87 1.39 -8.35
C LYS A 39 39.10 2.69 -8.52
N ASP A 40 39.72 3.70 -9.11
CA ASP A 40 39.10 5.01 -9.29
C ASP A 40 37.95 4.96 -10.30
N VAL A 41 38.09 4.23 -11.41
CA VAL A 41 36.99 3.99 -12.37
C VAL A 41 35.80 3.31 -11.69
N VAL A 42 36.03 2.24 -10.91
CA VAL A 42 34.94 1.53 -10.23
C VAL A 42 34.30 2.39 -9.14
N ARG A 43 35.07 3.19 -8.40
CA ARG A 43 34.54 4.15 -7.43
C ARG A 43 33.67 5.22 -8.09
N LEU A 44 34.09 5.73 -9.24
CA LEU A 44 33.33 6.74 -9.98
C LEU A 44 32.03 6.15 -10.53
N GLY A 45 32.09 4.94 -11.10
CA GLY A 45 30.91 4.20 -11.54
C GLY A 45 29.95 3.87 -10.39
N MET A 46 30.47 3.48 -9.22
CA MET A 46 29.66 3.28 -8.01
C MET A 46 28.97 4.57 -7.56
N GLY A 47 29.65 5.71 -7.60
CA GLY A 47 29.07 7.00 -7.28
C GLY A 47 27.84 7.30 -8.15
N LEU A 48 27.94 7.02 -9.45
CA LEU A 48 26.82 7.15 -10.38
C LEU A 48 25.68 6.15 -10.09
N ILE A 49 26.00 4.88 -9.80
CA ILE A 49 24.97 3.89 -9.43
C ILE A 49 24.28 4.31 -8.13
N ALA A 50 25.01 4.85 -7.16
CA ALA A 50 24.46 5.31 -5.89
C ALA A 50 23.49 6.49 -6.06
N THR A 51 23.81 7.46 -6.94
CA THR A 51 22.89 8.58 -7.19
C THR A 51 21.63 8.13 -7.91
N ILE A 52 21.75 7.26 -8.92
CA ILE A 52 20.59 6.70 -9.63
C ILE A 52 19.73 5.85 -8.67
N ALA A 53 20.36 5.02 -7.82
CA ALA A 53 19.66 4.22 -6.82
C ALA A 53 18.92 5.09 -5.81
N ALA A 54 19.51 6.20 -5.35
CA ALA A 54 18.86 7.15 -4.45
C ALA A 54 17.61 7.80 -5.09
N LEU A 55 17.70 8.19 -6.37
CA LEU A 55 16.57 8.74 -7.12
C LEU A 55 15.44 7.71 -7.30
N VAL A 56 15.77 6.48 -7.68
CA VAL A 56 14.79 5.40 -7.83
C VAL A 56 14.15 5.06 -6.48
N LEU A 57 14.93 4.99 -5.41
CA LEU A 57 14.43 4.77 -4.06
C LEU A 57 13.42 5.87 -3.68
N SER A 58 13.77 7.15 -3.89
CA SER A 58 12.88 8.28 -3.61
C SER A 58 11.59 8.22 -4.43
N LEU A 59 11.69 7.85 -5.71
CA LEU A 59 10.53 7.74 -6.60
C LEU A 59 9.60 6.59 -6.16
N LEU A 60 10.18 5.44 -5.76
CA LEU A 60 9.40 4.30 -5.27
C LEU A 60 8.69 4.63 -3.96
N ILE A 61 9.36 5.31 -3.02
CA ILE A 61 8.73 5.79 -1.78
C ILE A 61 7.58 6.73 -2.10
N SER A 62 7.82 7.73 -2.98
CA SER A 62 6.80 8.70 -3.38
C SER A 62 5.60 8.04 -4.06
N SER A 63 5.85 7.12 -4.99
CA SER A 63 4.80 6.36 -5.68
C SER A 63 4.00 5.49 -4.72
N SER A 64 4.68 4.81 -3.79
CA SER A 64 4.02 4.00 -2.78
C SER A 64 3.15 4.83 -1.84
N ASN A 65 3.66 5.98 -1.39
CA ASN A 65 2.90 6.91 -0.57
C ASN A 65 1.72 7.51 -1.34
N GLY A 66 1.88 7.79 -2.64
CA GLY A 66 0.81 8.23 -3.52
C GLY A 66 -0.32 7.21 -3.64
N LEU A 67 0.01 5.91 -3.78
CA LEU A 67 -0.97 4.82 -3.75
C LEU A 67 -1.69 4.74 -2.40
N TYR A 68 -0.93 4.81 -1.30
CA TYR A 68 -1.47 4.79 0.06
C TYR A 68 -2.47 5.94 0.30
N GLU A 69 -2.09 7.18 0.01
CA GLU A 69 -2.95 8.35 0.20
C GLU A 69 -4.15 8.35 -0.77
N ALA A 70 -3.98 7.85 -2.00
CA ALA A 70 -5.09 7.73 -2.96
C ALA A 70 -6.16 6.76 -2.46
N GLN A 71 -5.79 5.61 -1.90
CA GLN A 71 -6.75 4.66 -1.33
C GLN A 71 -7.37 5.19 -0.03
N ARG A 72 -6.56 5.79 0.85
CA ARG A 72 -7.04 6.44 2.08
C ARG A 72 -8.06 7.55 1.80
N SER A 73 -7.82 8.36 0.78
CA SER A 73 -8.74 9.43 0.34
C SER A 73 -10.06 8.84 -0.16
N GLU A 74 -10.01 7.77 -0.96
CA GLU A 74 -11.20 7.08 -1.46
C GLU A 74 -12.08 6.54 -0.31
N LEU A 75 -11.47 5.93 0.70
CA LEU A 75 -12.19 5.49 1.90
C LEU A 75 -12.87 6.64 2.65
N ARG A 76 -12.19 7.78 2.78
CA ARG A 76 -12.76 8.98 3.41
C ARG A 76 -13.93 9.52 2.60
N ASN A 77 -13.85 9.50 1.27
CA ASN A 77 -14.95 9.91 0.40
C ASN A 77 -16.17 8.99 0.58
N ILE A 78 -15.97 7.67 0.63
CA ILE A 78 -17.04 6.70 0.92
C ILE A 78 -17.69 6.98 2.28
N ALA A 79 -16.87 7.19 3.33
CA ALA A 79 -17.38 7.52 4.66
C ALA A 79 -18.20 8.82 4.66
N GLY A 80 -17.72 9.86 3.97
CA GLY A 80 -18.43 11.14 3.82
C GLY A 80 -19.76 11.00 3.07
N ASP A 81 -19.77 10.24 1.97
CA ASP A 81 -21.00 9.96 1.22
C ASP A 81 -21.99 9.12 2.04
N LEU A 82 -21.53 8.21 2.91
CA LEU A 82 -22.40 7.47 3.83
C LEU A 82 -23.05 8.38 4.88
N ILE A 83 -22.30 9.32 5.47
CA ILE A 83 -22.84 10.33 6.40
C ILE A 83 -23.91 11.15 5.68
N PHE A 84 -23.59 11.66 4.49
CA PHE A 84 -24.50 12.50 3.72
C PHE A 84 -25.76 11.74 3.28
N LEU A 85 -25.64 10.46 2.93
CA LEU A 85 -26.78 9.60 2.65
C LEU A 85 -27.68 9.42 3.89
N ASP A 86 -27.10 9.20 5.07
CA ASP A 86 -27.87 9.08 6.32
C ASP A 86 -28.62 10.36 6.65
N ASP A 87 -28.01 11.53 6.43
CA ASP A 87 -28.64 12.84 6.61
C ASP A 87 -29.82 13.06 5.63
N ILE A 88 -29.66 12.69 4.35
CA ILE A 88 -30.76 12.76 3.37
C ILE A 88 -31.92 11.85 3.79
N LEU A 89 -31.63 10.62 4.20
CA LEU A 89 -32.64 9.66 4.63
C LEU A 89 -33.35 10.16 5.90
N ARG A 90 -32.61 10.73 6.85
CA ARG A 90 -33.19 11.37 8.04
C ARG A 90 -34.13 12.52 7.68
N LEU A 91 -33.76 13.35 6.70
CA LEU A 91 -34.58 14.48 6.25
C LEU A 91 -35.83 14.03 5.47
N TYR A 92 -35.76 12.89 4.78
CA TYR A 92 -36.90 12.26 4.09
C TYR A 92 -38.01 11.85 5.06
N GLY A 93 -37.64 11.44 6.28
CA GLY A 93 -38.55 11.09 7.36
C GLY A 93 -38.53 9.61 7.74
N ASP A 94 -39.52 9.22 8.54
CA ASP A 94 -39.55 7.94 9.25
C ASP A 94 -39.65 6.70 8.35
N ASP A 95 -40.16 6.86 7.13
CA ASP A 95 -40.30 5.79 6.14
C ASP A 95 -38.94 5.22 5.69
N THR A 96 -37.83 5.93 5.96
CA THR A 96 -36.47 5.49 5.62
C THR A 96 -35.77 4.71 6.72
N ARG A 97 -36.35 4.60 7.92
CA ARG A 97 -35.79 3.83 9.05
C ARG A 97 -35.31 2.41 8.66
N PRO A 98 -36.08 1.59 7.90
CA PRO A 98 -35.60 0.28 7.47
C PRO A 98 -34.37 0.37 6.54
N ALA A 99 -34.34 1.34 5.62
CA ALA A 99 -33.19 1.55 4.73
C ALA A 99 -31.92 1.94 5.51
N ARG A 100 -32.05 2.83 6.51
CA ARG A 100 -30.95 3.25 7.38
C ARG A 100 -30.40 2.10 8.24
N LEU A 101 -31.27 1.21 8.72
CA LEU A 101 -30.85 0.00 9.45
C LEU A 101 -30.07 -0.97 8.56
N LEU A 102 -30.55 -1.24 7.34
CA LEU A 102 -29.86 -2.10 6.38
C LEU A 102 -28.51 -1.51 5.96
N LEU A 103 -28.42 -0.19 5.77
CA LEU A 103 -27.17 0.52 5.48
C LEU A 103 -26.16 0.31 6.61
N ARG A 104 -26.57 0.46 7.88
CA ARG A 104 -25.72 0.23 9.06
C ARG A 104 -25.24 -1.20 9.17
N GLN A 105 -26.12 -2.17 8.94
CA GLN A 105 -25.75 -3.59 8.97
C GLN A 105 -24.73 -3.93 7.87
N SER A 106 -24.78 -3.23 6.73
CA SER A 106 -23.86 -3.46 5.62
C SER A 106 -22.42 -3.00 5.88
N ILE A 107 -22.19 -2.11 6.86
CA ILE A 107 -20.87 -1.55 7.19
C ILE A 107 -19.90 -2.62 7.73
N PRO A 108 -20.25 -3.41 8.76
CA PRO A 108 -19.39 -4.51 9.23
C PRO A 108 -18.91 -5.41 8.10
N THR A 109 -19.82 -5.84 7.23
CA THR A 109 -19.50 -6.67 6.06
C THR A 109 -18.56 -5.94 5.10
N MET A 110 -18.76 -4.64 4.87
CA MET A 110 -17.89 -3.84 4.01
C MET A 110 -16.48 -3.69 4.61
N VAL A 111 -16.36 -3.46 5.91
CA VAL A 111 -15.08 -3.36 6.63
C VAL A 111 -14.36 -4.70 6.58
N GLU A 112 -15.04 -5.79 6.90
CA GLU A 112 -14.44 -7.13 6.84
C GLU A 112 -13.87 -7.44 5.45
N HIS A 113 -14.57 -7.07 4.37
CA HIS A 113 -14.10 -7.30 2.99
C HIS A 113 -12.94 -6.40 2.54
N ILE A 114 -12.87 -5.16 3.03
CA ILE A 114 -11.79 -4.22 2.64
C ILE A 114 -10.49 -4.55 3.40
N TRP A 115 -10.59 -5.01 4.64
CA TRP A 115 -9.44 -5.32 5.51
C TRP A 115 -9.05 -6.80 5.55
N SER A 116 -9.86 -7.72 5.03
CA SER A 116 -9.42 -9.11 4.82
C SER A 116 -8.35 -9.14 3.73
N SER A 117 -7.19 -9.70 4.08
CA SER A 117 -6.04 -9.79 3.19
C SER A 117 -6.44 -10.48 1.88
N PRO A 118 -6.05 -9.95 0.70
CA PRO A 118 -6.26 -10.63 -0.59
C PRO A 118 -5.65 -12.04 -0.66
N ASP A 119 -4.77 -12.39 0.28
CA ASP A 119 -4.04 -13.65 0.37
C ASP A 119 -4.73 -14.72 1.25
N GLU A 120 -5.78 -14.40 2.04
CA GLU A 120 -6.51 -15.39 2.86
C GLU A 120 -7.66 -16.08 2.11
N ILE A 121 -8.04 -15.58 0.93
CA ILE A 121 -9.05 -16.20 0.07
C ILE A 121 -8.31 -16.90 -1.06
N ASP A 122 -8.22 -18.22 -0.96
CA ASP A 122 -7.74 -19.16 -2.00
C ASP A 122 -8.04 -18.66 -3.43
N GLY A 123 -7.00 -18.25 -4.16
CA GLY A 123 -6.88 -18.33 -5.62
C GLY A 123 -7.90 -17.62 -6.51
N ALA A 124 -8.94 -16.99 -5.97
CA ALA A 124 -9.94 -16.25 -6.72
C ALA A 124 -9.95 -14.80 -6.22
N PRO A 125 -9.71 -13.79 -7.08
CA PRO A 125 -9.82 -12.40 -6.68
C PRO A 125 -11.24 -12.18 -6.19
N ALA A 126 -11.42 -11.97 -4.87
CA ALA A 126 -12.74 -11.85 -4.26
C ALA A 126 -13.55 -10.80 -5.03
N PRO A 127 -14.48 -11.22 -5.89
CA PRO A 127 -15.11 -10.30 -6.81
C PRO A 127 -16.17 -9.61 -5.99
N LEU A 128 -15.96 -8.33 -5.62
CA LEU A 128 -16.98 -7.41 -5.09
C LEU A 128 -18.18 -8.18 -4.53
N GLN A 129 -17.97 -8.96 -3.45
CA GLN A 129 -18.98 -9.95 -3.07
C GLN A 129 -20.27 -9.19 -2.81
N ARG A 130 -21.37 -9.66 -3.42
CA ARG A 130 -22.70 -9.08 -3.22
C ARG A 130 -22.86 -8.91 -1.72
N ASN A 131 -22.98 -7.66 -1.29
CA ASN A 131 -23.36 -7.40 0.08
C ASN A 131 -24.89 -7.38 0.06
N PRO A 132 -25.56 -8.49 0.44
CA PRO A 132 -27.02 -8.60 0.30
C PRO A 132 -27.75 -7.52 1.11
N GLN A 133 -27.13 -7.01 2.18
CA GLN A 133 -27.67 -5.91 2.97
C GLN A 133 -27.53 -4.56 2.27
N ALA A 134 -26.44 -4.33 1.53
CA ALA A 134 -26.31 -3.15 0.69
C ALA A 134 -27.29 -3.18 -0.50
N GLU A 135 -27.49 -4.34 -1.10
CA GLU A 135 -28.51 -4.53 -2.15
C GLU A 135 -29.93 -4.32 -1.61
N ALA A 136 -30.23 -4.86 -0.42
CA ALA A 136 -31.51 -4.65 0.26
C ALA A 136 -31.72 -3.18 0.67
N ALA A 137 -30.67 -2.48 1.11
CA ALA A 137 -30.71 -1.04 1.39
C ALA A 137 -31.01 -0.25 0.11
N TYR A 138 -30.34 -0.57 -1.01
CA TYR A 138 -30.60 0.06 -2.30
C TYR A 138 -32.05 -0.18 -2.77
N ALA A 139 -32.52 -1.42 -2.71
CA ALA A 139 -33.90 -1.76 -3.06
C ALA A 139 -34.92 -1.00 -2.19
N SER A 140 -34.62 -0.83 -0.89
CA SER A 140 -35.46 -0.05 0.03
C SER A 140 -35.50 1.44 -0.33
N ILE A 141 -34.37 2.03 -0.73
CA ILE A 141 -34.30 3.44 -1.18
C ILE A 141 -35.06 3.64 -2.50
N VAL A 142 -34.92 2.70 -3.44
CA VAL A 142 -35.66 2.72 -4.72
C VAL A 142 -37.17 2.56 -4.47
N GLY A 143 -37.56 1.76 -3.48
CA GLY A 143 -38.95 1.50 -3.10
C GLY A 143 -39.65 2.62 -2.33
N LEU A 144 -38.95 3.69 -1.93
CA LEU A 144 -39.54 4.79 -1.16
C LEU A 144 -40.68 5.46 -1.95
N ALA A 145 -41.85 5.57 -1.33
CA ALA A 145 -43.01 6.25 -1.89
C ALA A 145 -42.78 7.77 -1.88
N THR A 146 -42.96 8.41 -3.03
CA THR A 146 -42.80 9.86 -3.20
C THR A 146 -44.16 10.53 -3.19
N HIS A 147 -44.54 11.15 -2.08
CA HIS A 147 -45.82 11.84 -1.93
C HIS A 147 -45.74 13.34 -2.22
N SER A 148 -44.54 13.93 -2.21
CA SER A 148 -44.29 15.34 -2.52
C SER A 148 -43.12 15.54 -3.50
N GLU A 149 -43.06 16.72 -4.13
CA GLU A 149 -41.94 17.12 -4.99
C GLU A 149 -40.62 17.17 -4.19
N SER A 150 -40.66 17.60 -2.93
CA SER A 150 -39.51 17.58 -2.02
C SER A 150 -38.99 16.16 -1.74
N GLN A 151 -39.88 15.18 -1.55
CA GLN A 151 -39.50 13.77 -1.37
C GLN A 151 -38.91 13.18 -2.66
N SER A 152 -39.46 13.54 -3.83
CA SER A 152 -38.89 13.15 -5.13
C SER A 152 -37.45 13.65 -5.30
N LEU A 153 -37.18 14.91 -4.94
CA LEU A 153 -35.84 15.50 -4.97
C LEU A 153 -34.88 14.80 -4.00
N LEU A 154 -35.30 14.55 -2.75
CA LEU A 154 -34.47 13.85 -1.76
C LEU A 154 -34.16 12.41 -2.18
N LYS A 155 -35.14 11.69 -2.75
CA LYS A 155 -34.93 10.35 -3.30
C LYS A 155 -33.93 10.37 -4.45
N ALA A 156 -34.06 11.31 -5.39
CA ALA A 156 -33.12 11.45 -6.49
C ALA A 156 -31.69 11.74 -5.99
N GLN A 157 -31.56 12.60 -4.98
CA GLN A 157 -30.28 12.92 -4.36
C GLN A 157 -29.69 11.69 -3.64
N ALA A 158 -30.49 10.93 -2.87
CA ALA A 158 -30.05 9.70 -2.23
C ALA A 158 -29.53 8.67 -3.24
N LEU A 159 -30.23 8.48 -4.36
CA LEU A 159 -29.81 7.57 -5.43
C LEU A 159 -28.48 8.01 -6.09
N GLN A 160 -28.27 9.32 -6.26
CA GLN A 160 -26.98 9.83 -6.75
C GLN A 160 -25.83 9.52 -5.79
N VAL A 161 -26.04 9.70 -4.48
CA VAL A 161 -25.03 9.39 -3.46
C VAL A 161 -24.69 7.90 -3.44
N VAL A 162 -25.71 7.02 -3.54
CA VAL A 162 -25.48 5.57 -3.63
C VAL A 162 -24.69 5.19 -4.89
N ALA A 163 -24.95 5.85 -6.02
CA ALA A 163 -24.17 5.65 -7.24
C ALA A 163 -22.70 6.07 -7.06
N ARG A 164 -22.43 7.21 -6.38
CA ARG A 164 -21.06 7.64 -6.05
C ARG A 164 -20.33 6.65 -5.15
N ILE A 165 -20.98 6.17 -4.08
CA ILE A 165 -20.41 5.15 -3.19
C ILE A 165 -20.04 3.89 -3.98
N SER A 166 -20.91 3.46 -4.89
CA SER A 166 -20.67 2.29 -5.74
C SER A 166 -19.47 2.51 -6.66
N GLN A 167 -19.40 3.65 -7.34
CA GLN A 167 -18.28 4.03 -8.20
C GLN A 167 -16.95 4.07 -7.42
N ALA A 168 -16.95 4.67 -6.22
CA ALA A 168 -15.80 4.74 -5.33
C ALA A 168 -15.29 3.34 -4.94
N ARG A 169 -16.20 2.41 -4.63
CA ARG A 169 -15.84 1.00 -4.39
C ARG A 169 -15.17 0.33 -5.58
N TYR A 170 -15.67 0.55 -6.80
CA TYR A 170 -15.03 0.01 -8.02
C TYR A 170 -13.63 0.60 -8.21
N GLN A 171 -13.44 1.89 -7.96
CA GLN A 171 -12.13 2.53 -8.05
C GLN A 171 -11.16 1.99 -7.01
N LEU A 172 -11.62 1.76 -5.77
CA LEU A 172 -10.82 1.16 -4.71
C LEU A 172 -10.38 -0.27 -5.09
N TYR A 173 -11.25 -1.05 -5.73
CA TYR A 173 -10.93 -2.39 -6.22
C TYR A 173 -9.93 -2.41 -7.39
N GLU A 174 -10.03 -1.50 -8.35
CA GLU A 174 -9.05 -1.41 -9.43
C GLU A 174 -7.69 -0.89 -8.91
N ARG A 175 -7.71 0.07 -7.98
CA ARG A 175 -6.50 0.60 -7.35
C ARG A 175 -5.85 -0.39 -6.38
N SER A 176 -6.58 -1.31 -5.76
CA SER A 176 -5.98 -2.35 -4.92
C SER A 176 -5.19 -3.38 -5.74
N LYS A 177 -5.47 -3.51 -7.05
CA LYS A 177 -4.66 -4.30 -7.98
C LYS A 177 -3.42 -3.58 -8.47
N ALA A 178 -3.35 -2.25 -8.34
CA ALA A 178 -2.19 -1.46 -8.74
C ALA A 178 -1.02 -1.78 -7.80
N ARG A 179 -0.18 -2.73 -8.23
CA ARG A 179 1.07 -3.07 -7.53
C ARG A 179 2.20 -2.25 -8.12
N LEU A 180 3.12 -1.83 -7.25
CA LEU A 180 4.41 -1.31 -7.72
C LEU A 180 5.09 -2.37 -8.60
N PRO A 181 5.73 -1.98 -9.72
CA PRO A 181 6.45 -2.93 -10.56
C PRO A 181 7.52 -3.65 -9.73
N SER A 182 7.32 -4.94 -9.46
CA SER A 182 8.26 -5.74 -8.64
C SER A 182 9.68 -5.73 -9.21
N LEU A 183 9.80 -5.60 -10.54
CA LEU A 183 11.05 -5.43 -11.26
C LEU A 183 11.87 -4.23 -10.76
N LEU A 184 11.25 -3.09 -10.44
CA LEU A 184 11.97 -1.90 -9.97
C LEU A 184 12.60 -2.13 -8.60
N ILE A 185 11.91 -2.86 -7.71
CA ILE A 185 12.43 -3.22 -6.39
C ILE A 185 13.60 -4.20 -6.55
N ILE A 186 13.48 -5.19 -7.43
CA ILE A 186 14.56 -6.15 -7.73
C ILE A 186 15.81 -5.42 -8.25
N ILE A 187 15.64 -4.49 -9.19
CA ILE A 187 16.72 -3.69 -9.76
C ILE A 187 17.38 -2.83 -8.67
N LEU A 188 16.58 -2.17 -7.83
CA LEU A 188 17.10 -1.35 -6.73
C LEU A 188 17.91 -2.18 -5.72
N VAL A 189 17.39 -3.32 -5.29
CA VAL A 189 18.10 -4.24 -4.38
C VAL A 189 19.39 -4.74 -5.03
N SER A 190 19.35 -5.08 -6.32
CA SER A 190 20.54 -5.46 -7.08
C SER A 190 21.61 -4.37 -7.09
N TRP A 191 21.24 -3.11 -7.36
CA TRP A 191 22.17 -1.98 -7.27
C TRP A 191 22.75 -1.80 -5.86
N MET A 192 21.94 -1.95 -4.82
CA MET A 192 22.46 -1.90 -3.45
C MET A 192 23.46 -3.03 -3.17
N VAL A 193 23.20 -4.25 -3.64
CA VAL A 193 24.17 -5.35 -3.53
C VAL A 193 25.49 -5.00 -4.22
N PHE A 194 25.46 -4.44 -5.44
CA PHE A 194 26.67 -4.02 -6.14
C PHE A 194 27.47 -2.96 -5.37
N LEU A 195 26.80 -2.01 -4.72
CA LEU A 195 27.45 -1.03 -3.85
C LEU A 195 28.14 -1.71 -2.66
N PHE A 196 27.45 -2.64 -1.99
CA PHE A 196 27.99 -3.38 -0.84
C PHE A 196 29.19 -4.26 -1.21
N VAL A 197 29.10 -5.01 -2.31
CA VAL A 197 30.18 -5.83 -2.85
C VAL A 197 31.40 -4.97 -3.10
N SER A 198 31.21 -3.85 -3.79
CA SER A 198 32.31 -2.97 -4.21
C SER A 198 32.94 -2.21 -3.02
N PHE A 199 32.15 -1.77 -2.04
CA PHE A 199 32.70 -1.20 -0.80
C PHE A 199 33.58 -2.20 -0.05
N CYS A 200 33.16 -3.46 0.04
CA CYS A 200 33.93 -4.51 0.71
C CYS A 200 35.14 -4.98 -0.11
N LEU A 201 35.07 -4.88 -1.43
CA LEU A 201 36.17 -5.19 -2.35
C LEU A 201 37.35 -4.22 -2.18
N PHE A 202 37.08 -2.93 -1.96
CA PHE A 202 38.13 -1.89 -1.89
C PHE A 202 38.48 -1.41 -0.49
N SER A 203 37.74 -1.82 0.55
CA SER A 203 37.97 -1.39 1.93
C SER A 203 38.52 -2.52 2.83
N PRO A 204 39.55 -2.27 3.66
CA PRO A 204 39.93 -3.17 4.75
C PRO A 204 38.84 -3.19 5.83
N LEU A 205 38.18 -4.35 5.96
CA LEU A 205 37.22 -4.60 7.03
C LEU A 205 37.92 -4.65 8.39
N LYS A 206 37.90 -3.50 9.06
CA LYS A 206 38.09 -3.41 10.51
C LYS A 206 36.73 -3.54 11.20
N HIS A 207 36.71 -3.90 12.48
CA HIS A 207 35.47 -4.02 13.28
C HIS A 207 34.51 -2.83 13.08
N THR A 208 35.03 -1.60 13.07
CA THR A 208 34.24 -0.37 12.85
C THR A 208 33.57 -0.35 11.48
N SER A 209 34.24 -0.80 10.42
CA SER A 209 33.68 -0.84 9.07
C SER A 209 32.56 -1.87 8.95
N THR A 210 32.71 -3.03 9.61
CA THR A 210 31.67 -4.08 9.62
C THR A 210 30.41 -3.61 10.34
N VAL A 211 30.56 -2.95 11.50
CA VAL A 211 29.41 -2.37 12.23
C VAL A 211 28.73 -1.29 11.40
N ALA A 212 29.49 -0.39 10.78
CA ALA A 212 28.94 0.63 9.89
C ALA A 212 28.17 0.01 8.71
N LEU A 213 28.72 -1.03 8.08
CA LEU A 213 28.07 -1.72 6.97
C LEU A 213 26.74 -2.38 7.38
N ALA A 214 26.70 -2.97 8.58
CA ALA A 214 25.48 -3.57 9.13
C ALA A 214 24.39 -2.51 9.38
N VAL A 215 24.76 -1.34 9.91
CA VAL A 215 23.83 -0.21 10.11
C VAL A 215 23.30 0.30 8.76
N ILE A 216 24.16 0.44 7.75
CA ILE A 216 23.74 0.85 6.40
C ILE A 216 22.80 -0.20 5.78
N ALA A 217 23.12 -1.49 5.92
CA ALA A 217 22.26 -2.57 5.41
C ALA A 217 20.89 -2.56 6.08
N LEU A 218 20.85 -2.32 7.39
CA LEU A 218 19.62 -2.22 8.15
C LEU A 218 18.78 -1.02 7.70
N SER A 219 19.41 0.14 7.50
CA SER A 219 18.74 1.34 6.99
C SER A 219 18.16 1.11 5.59
N ALA A 220 18.94 0.48 4.70
CA ALA A 220 18.51 0.14 3.34
C ALA A 220 17.32 -0.84 3.34
N SER A 221 17.42 -1.91 4.14
CA SER A 221 16.34 -2.88 4.33
C SER A 221 15.08 -2.23 4.89
N THR A 222 15.21 -1.29 5.84
CA THR A 222 14.08 -0.53 6.39
C THR A 222 13.41 0.35 5.32
N ALA A 223 14.17 0.95 4.40
CA ALA A 223 13.60 1.72 3.30
C ALA A 223 12.80 0.83 2.33
N VAL A 224 13.32 -0.36 1.99
CA VAL A 224 12.59 -1.35 1.18
C VAL A 224 11.34 -1.86 1.91
N PHE A 225 11.44 -2.10 3.21
CA PHE A 225 10.30 -2.43 4.06
C PHE A 225 9.22 -1.36 3.94
N LEU A 226 9.56 -0.08 4.14
CA LEU A 226 8.60 1.01 4.06
C LEU A 226 7.92 1.11 2.69
N ILE A 227 8.65 0.88 1.60
CA ILE A 227 8.07 0.86 0.25
C ILE A 227 7.04 -0.27 0.11
N LEU A 228 7.38 -1.48 0.55
CA LEU A 228 6.49 -2.63 0.44
C LEU A 228 5.27 -2.50 1.36
N GLU A 229 5.50 -1.95 2.54
CA GLU A 229 4.50 -1.71 3.56
C GLU A 229 3.47 -0.67 3.08
N LEU A 230 3.92 0.46 2.56
CA LEU A 230 3.06 1.50 1.99
C LEU A 230 2.29 0.99 0.76
N ALA A 231 2.84 0.01 0.03
CA ALA A 231 2.16 -0.64 -1.09
C ALA A 231 1.08 -1.63 -0.65
N GLN A 232 0.99 -1.97 0.65
CA GLN A 232 -0.02 -2.86 1.25
C GLN A 232 -0.84 -2.16 2.36
N PRO A 233 -1.63 -1.12 2.02
CA PRO A 233 -2.34 -0.26 2.99
C PRO A 233 -3.35 -0.98 3.90
N PHE A 234 -3.83 -2.16 3.55
CA PHE A 234 -4.82 -2.91 4.35
C PHE A 234 -4.23 -4.10 5.12
N GLY A 235 -3.06 -4.59 4.74
CA GLY A 235 -2.45 -5.79 5.32
C GLY A 235 -1.25 -5.54 6.25
N GLY A 236 -0.54 -4.42 6.06
CA GLY A 236 0.70 -4.09 6.79
C GLY A 236 0.51 -3.77 8.28
N ILE A 237 1.56 -3.36 8.96
CA ILE A 237 1.61 -2.65 10.25
C ILE A 237 1.06 -1.21 10.10
N MET A 238 1.36 -0.52 8.99
CA MET A 238 0.80 0.81 8.67
C MET A 238 -0.58 0.71 8.02
N ARG A 239 -1.53 0.05 8.68
CA ARG A 239 -2.89 -0.10 8.13
C ARG A 239 -3.62 1.24 8.09
N VAL A 240 -4.36 1.46 7.01
CA VAL A 240 -5.39 2.49 6.98
C VAL A 240 -6.41 2.18 8.08
N SER A 241 -6.70 3.16 8.93
CA SER A 241 -7.65 3.01 10.04
C SER A 241 -9.06 2.69 9.53
N GLU A 242 -9.74 1.75 10.18
CA GLU A 242 -11.16 1.39 9.92
C GLU A 242 -12.14 2.48 10.39
N HIS A 243 -11.70 3.33 11.32
CA HIS A 243 -12.52 4.34 11.98
C HIS A 243 -13.44 5.18 11.08
N PRO A 244 -12.99 5.70 9.92
CA PRO A 244 -13.84 6.52 9.07
C PRO A 244 -15.14 5.83 8.67
N LEU A 245 -15.12 4.51 8.41
CA LEU A 245 -16.32 3.76 8.04
C LEU A 245 -17.14 3.35 9.27
N THR A 246 -16.50 2.93 10.36
CA THR A 246 -17.21 2.48 11.56
C THR A 246 -17.89 3.63 12.32
N THR A 247 -17.40 4.85 12.18
CA THR A 247 -17.99 6.06 12.78
C THR A 247 -18.82 6.90 11.81
N ALA A 248 -18.88 6.53 10.52
CA ALA A 248 -19.69 7.24 9.52
C ALA A 248 -21.17 7.30 9.90
N LEU A 249 -21.70 6.26 10.56
CA LEU A 249 -23.09 6.24 11.02
C LEU A 249 -23.10 6.27 12.55
N GLY A 250 -23.21 7.49 13.13
CA GLY A 250 -23.38 7.69 14.58
C GLY A 250 -24.64 7.00 15.14
N PRO A 251 -24.80 6.84 16.46
CA PRO A 251 -25.96 6.14 17.05
C PRO A 251 -27.30 6.74 16.60
N LEU A 252 -28.33 5.88 16.47
CA LEU A 252 -29.69 6.25 16.02
C LEU A 252 -30.38 7.19 17.02
#